data_AF-A0A2E2Y9H7-F1
#
_entry.id   AF-A0A2E2Y9H7-F1
#
_cell.length_a   1.000
_cell.length_b   1.000
_cell.length_c   1.000
_cell.angle_alpha   90.00
_cell.angle_beta   90.00
_cell.angle_gamma   90.00
#
_symmetry.space_group_name_H-M   'P 1'
#
loop_
_entity.id
_entity.type
_entity.pdbx_description
1 polymer ?
#
loop_
_entity_poly.entity_id
_entity_poly.type
_entity_poly.pdbx_seq_one_letter_code
_entity_poly.pdbx_strand_id
1 'polypeptide(L)' 'MGPYSEEKQYQRAASIKRLLDTNPQLDELTRAMWQQKAQNLAMTEERYNARVKAIFSNIKRQPYTVNFLC' A
#
# COMPACT_ATOMS: atom_id res chain seq x y z
N MET A 1 8.03 -5.05 1.62
CA MET A 1 7.39 -4.72 0.34
C MET A 1 8.21 -5.38 -0.75
N GLY A 2 7.59 -6.12 -1.67
CA GLY A 2 8.30 -6.73 -2.81
C GLY A 2 8.73 -5.67 -3.85
N PRO A 3 9.38 -6.08 -4.95
CA PRO A 3 9.71 -5.18 -6.04
C PRO A 3 8.45 -4.55 -6.66
N TYR A 4 8.63 -3.46 -7.41
CA TYR A 4 7.56 -2.90 -8.22
C TYR A 4 7.04 -3.95 -9.22
N SER A 5 5.75 -3.92 -9.47
CA SER A 5 5.07 -4.78 -10.44
C SER A 5 3.86 -4.04 -10.93
N GLU A 6 3.90 -3.64 -12.19
CA GLU A 6 2.83 -2.90 -12.86
C GLU A 6 1.53 -3.72 -12.89
N GLU A 7 1.63 -5.01 -13.24
CA GLU A 7 0.49 -5.93 -13.24
C GLU A 7 -0.24 -5.94 -11.90
N LYS A 8 0.49 -6.00 -10.77
CA LYS A 8 -0.12 -5.95 -9.43
C LYS A 8 -0.83 -4.62 -9.16
N GLN A 9 -0.39 -3.50 -9.72
CA GLN A 9 -1.09 -2.22 -9.57
C GLN A 9 -2.39 -2.22 -10.35
N TYR A 10 -2.39 -2.75 -11.58
CA TYR A 10 -3.62 -2.92 -12.37
C TYR A 10 -4.60 -3.88 -11.72
N GLN A 11 -4.14 -5.03 -11.21
CA GLN A 11 -4.99 -5.97 -10.47
C GLN A 11 -5.67 -5.31 -9.25
N ARG A 12 -4.93 -4.46 -8.52
CA ARG A 12 -5.48 -3.67 -7.40
C ARG A 12 -6.50 -2.65 -7.88
N ALA A 13 -6.19 -1.89 -8.93
CA ALA A 13 -7.10 -0.90 -9.51
C ALA A 13 -8.41 -1.55 -9.96
N ALA A 14 -8.32 -2.67 -10.69
CA ALA A 14 -9.48 -3.44 -11.14
C ALA A 14 -10.31 -3.98 -9.96
N SER A 15 -9.66 -4.49 -8.91
CA SER A 15 -10.34 -4.99 -7.71
C SER A 15 -11.09 -3.88 -6.97
N ILE A 16 -10.46 -2.71 -6.79
CA ILE A 16 -11.11 -1.56 -6.14
C ILE A 16 -12.26 -1.02 -6.99
N LYS A 17 -12.07 -0.92 -8.31
CA LYS A 17 -13.14 -0.53 -9.24
C LYS A 17 -14.34 -1.45 -9.11
N ARG A 18 -14.12 -2.77 -9.18
CA ARG A 18 -15.19 -3.77 -9.01
C ARG A 18 -15.88 -3.61 -7.66
N LEU A 19 -15.13 -3.43 -6.57
CA LEU A 19 -15.70 -3.21 -5.24
C LEU A 19 -16.64 -2.00 -5.20
N LEU A 20 -16.24 -0.87 -5.81
CA LEU A 20 -17.03 0.35 -5.83
C LEU A 20 -18.27 0.27 -6.73
N ASP A 21 -18.15 -0.47 -7.84
CA ASP A 21 -19.22 -0.66 -8.83
C ASP A 21 -20.28 -1.66 -8.35
N THR A 22 -19.87 -2.75 -7.70
CA THR A 22 -20.79 -3.83 -7.28
C THR A 22 -21.39 -3.62 -5.90
N ASN A 23 -20.97 -2.59 -5.17
CA ASN A 23 -21.46 -2.32 -3.82
C ASN A 23 -21.98 -0.86 -3.70
N PRO A 24 -23.14 -0.53 -4.31
CA PRO A 24 -23.74 0.80 -4.20
C PRO A 24 -24.11 1.18 -2.76
N GLN A 25 -24.39 0.18 -1.92
CA GLN A 25 -24.80 0.32 -0.52
C GLN A 25 -23.67 0.69 0.46
N LEU A 26 -22.42 0.80 0.00
CA LEU A 26 -21.33 1.29 0.85
C LEU A 26 -21.66 2.69 1.35
N ASP A 27 -21.47 2.90 2.65
CA ASP A 27 -21.56 4.24 3.22
C ASP A 27 -20.53 5.18 2.59
N GLU A 28 -20.81 6.48 2.67
CA GLU A 28 -20.02 7.50 2.02
C GLU A 28 -18.56 7.51 2.47
N LEU A 29 -18.30 7.33 3.76
CA LEU A 29 -16.95 7.30 4.31
C LEU A 29 -16.16 6.10 3.77
N THR A 30 -16.75 4.90 3.79
CA THR A 30 -16.11 3.71 3.25
C THR A 30 -15.84 3.83 1.75
N ARG A 31 -16.80 4.36 0.99
CA ARG A 31 -16.62 4.64 -0.45
C ARG A 31 -15.45 5.60 -0.69
N ALA A 32 -15.40 6.71 0.05
CA ALA A 32 -14.35 7.71 -0.05
C ALA A 32 -12.97 7.13 0.29
N MET A 33 -12.87 6.29 1.32
CA MET A 33 -11.63 5.59 1.67
C MET A 33 -11.10 4.76 0.48
N TRP A 34 -11.94 3.95 -0.15
CA TRP A 34 -11.53 3.10 -1.28
C TRP A 34 -11.19 3.90 -2.53
N GLN A 35 -11.91 4.99 -2.82
CA GLN A 35 -11.56 5.93 -3.89
C GLN A 35 -10.17 6.55 -3.65
N GLN A 36 -9.90 6.97 -2.42
CA GLN A 36 -8.59 7.49 -2.03
C GLN A 36 -7.49 6.42 -2.18
N LYS A 37 -7.77 5.15 -1.85
CA LYS A 37 -6.82 4.05 -2.08
C LYS A 37 -6.53 3.86 -3.57
N ALA A 38 -7.53 3.95 -4.44
CA ALA A 38 -7.34 3.85 -5.89
C ALA A 38 -6.43 4.97 -6.43
N GLN A 39 -6.67 6.23 -6.02
CA GLN A 39 -5.85 7.40 -6.41
C GLN A 39 -4.39 7.29 -5.92
N ASN A 40 -4.18 6.56 -4.83
CA ASN A 40 -2.87 6.36 -4.22
C ASN A 40 -2.10 5.13 -4.73
N LEU A 41 -2.62 4.41 -5.72
CA LEU A 41 -1.85 3.37 -6.40
C LEU A 41 -0.64 4.01 -7.10
N ALA A 42 0.50 3.32 -7.02
CA ALA A 42 1.74 3.79 -7.62
C ALA A 42 1.81 3.24 -9.05
N MET A 43 1.42 4.03 -10.05
CA MET A 43 1.37 3.60 -11.46
C MET A 43 2.73 3.66 -12.18
N THR A 44 3.79 4.05 -11.47
CA THR A 44 5.16 4.00 -11.97
C THR A 44 6.08 3.43 -10.88
N GLU A 45 7.22 2.89 -11.32
CA GLU A 45 8.22 2.33 -10.42
C GLU A 45 8.81 3.42 -9.49
N GLU A 46 9.06 4.62 -10.02
CA GLU A 46 9.64 5.73 -9.27
C GLU A 46 8.74 6.13 -8.11
N ARG A 47 7.43 6.26 -8.36
CA ARG A 47 6.45 6.58 -7.31
C ARG A 47 6.39 5.46 -6.27
N TYR A 48 6.48 4.20 -6.69
CA TYR A 48 6.50 3.06 -5.77
C TYR A 48 7.75 3.09 -4.87
N ASN A 49 8.92 3.26 -5.47
CA ASN A 49 10.21 3.28 -4.78
C ASN A 49 10.32 4.49 -3.85
N ALA A 50 9.84 5.66 -4.26
CA ALA A 50 9.75 6.85 -3.41
C ALA A 50 8.92 6.58 -2.14
N ARG A 51 7.78 5.89 -2.28
CA ARG A 51 6.94 5.50 -1.14
C ARG A 51 7.61 4.47 -0.24
N VAL A 52 8.25 3.46 -0.81
CA VAL A 52 9.04 2.48 -0.04
C VAL A 52 10.10 3.21 0.78
N LYS A 53 10.88 4.10 0.15
CA LYS A 53 11.90 4.90 0.84
C LYS A 53 11.30 5.74 1.96
N ALA A 54 10.19 6.44 1.71
CA ALA A 54 9.52 7.26 2.73
C ALA A 54 9.08 6.44 3.96
N ILE A 55 8.57 5.22 3.75
CA ILE A 55 8.12 4.34 4.85
C ILE A 55 9.31 3.79 5.64
N PHE A 56 10.33 3.28 4.98
CA PHE A 56 11.42 2.55 5.65
C PHE A 56 12.57 3.43 6.13
N SER A 57 12.71 4.66 5.62
CA SER A 57 13.81 5.57 6.02
C SER A 57 13.74 6.01 7.49
N ASN A 58 12.55 6.06 8.08
CA ASN A 58 12.35 6.51 9.46
C ASN A 58 12.22 5.36 10.47
N ILE A 59 12.38 4.11 10.04
CA ILE A 59 12.29 2.96 10.93
C ILE A 59 13.63 2.81 11.65
N LYS A 60 13.65 3.18 12.93
CA LYS A 60 14.81 2.94 13.81
C LYS A 60 15.00 1.42 13.94
N ARG A 61 16.18 0.93 13.56
CA ARG A 61 16.60 -0.44 13.85
C ARG A 61 16.76 -0.54 15.36
N GLN A 62 15.94 -1.33 16.04
CA GLN A 62 16.27 -1.70 17.41
C GLN A 62 17.46 -2.66 17.38
N PRO A 63 18.52 -2.41 18.16
CA PRO A 63 19.59 -3.38 18.31
C PRO A 63 19.02 -4.66 18.92
N TYR A 64 19.26 -5.78 18.26
CA TYR A 64 18.93 -7.08 18.83
C TYR A 64 19.93 -7.39 19.95
N THR A 65 19.56 -7.12 21.20
CA THR A 65 20.36 -7.52 22.36
C THR A 65 20.24 -9.02 22.56
N VAL A 66 21.27 -9.76 22.14
CA VAL A 66 21.42 -11.16 22.55
C VAL A 66 21.97 -11.15 23.96
N ASN A 67 21.10 -11.34 24.96
CA ASN A 67 21.54 -11.63 26.32
C ASN A 67 22.01 -13.08 26.34
N PHE A 68 23.31 -13.30 26.12
CA PHE A 68 23.97 -14.53 26.54
C PHE A 68 24.14 -14.45 28.05
N LEU A 69 23.20 -15.04 28.79
CA LEU A 69 23.43 -15.40 30.18
C LEU A 69 24.42 -16.58 30.16
N CYS A 70 25.66 -16.29 30.57
CA CYS A 70 26.66 -17.29 30.94
C CYS A 70 26.41 -17.75 32.39
#